data_AF-A0A2V8P394-F1
#
_entry.id   AF-A0A2V8P394-F1
#
_cell.length_a   1.000
_cell.length_b   1.000
_cell.length_c   1.000
_cell.angle_alpha   90.00
_cell.angle_beta   90.00
_cell.angle_gamma   90.00
#
_symmetry.space_group_name_H-M   'P 1'
#
loop_
_entity.id
_entity.type
_entity.pdbx_description
1 polymer ?
#
loop_
_entity_poly.entity_id
_entity_poly.type
_entity_poly.pdbx_seq_one_letter_code
_entity_poly.pdbx_strand_id
1 'polypeptide(L)' 'EAQRDLYPAEYSIPIHPTADAQASQIVASHSLIPDALYHAFATFGALMSPELPLTRRQHEMITTVVSVINRCHY' A
#
# COMPACT_ATOMS: atom_id res chain seq x y z
N GLU A 1 1.87 7.63 -7.29
CA GLU A 1 2.55 8.62 -6.42
C GLU A 1 1.66 9.77 -5.97
N ALA A 2 0.65 10.19 -6.74
CA ALA A 2 -0.20 11.34 -6.38
C ALA A 2 -0.92 11.25 -5.02
N GLN A 3 -1.10 10.05 -4.46
CA GLN A 3 -1.75 9.80 -3.16
C GLN A 3 -0.76 9.62 -2.02
N ARG A 4 0.54 9.82 -2.25
CA ARG A 4 1.60 9.50 -1.29
C ARG A 4 1.43 10.24 0.05
N ASP A 5 0.79 11.41 0.04
CA ASP A 5 0.47 12.19 1.23
C ASP A 5 -0.57 11.51 2.14
N LEU A 6 -1.33 10.53 1.62
CA LEU A 6 -2.31 9.75 2.38
C LEU A 6 -1.69 8.54 3.10
N TYR A 7 -0.41 8.26 2.87
CA TYR A 7 0.21 7.02 3.37
C TYR A 7 0.80 7.22 4.77
N PRO A 8 0.90 6.15 5.57
CA PRO A 8 1.61 6.18 6.84
C PRO A 8 3.07 6.61 6.66
N ALA A 9 3.61 7.33 7.65
CA ALA A 9 4.97 7.86 7.61
C ALA A 9 6.04 6.78 7.44
N GLU A 10 5.76 5.54 7.85
CA GLU A 10 6.64 4.38 7.69
C GLU A 10 6.90 4.05 6.21
N TYR A 11 6.00 4.42 5.30
CA TYR A 11 6.17 4.23 3.85
C TYR A 11 7.03 5.33 3.19
N SER A 12 7.53 6.31 3.97
CA SER A 12 8.41 7.36 3.44
C SER A 12 9.80 6.82 3.04
N ILE A 13 10.21 5.69 3.62
CA ILE A 13 11.49 5.03 3.35
C ILE A 13 11.22 3.84 2.41
N PRO A 14 11.81 3.82 1.19
CA PRO A 14 11.66 2.69 0.28
C PRO A 14 12.26 1.41 0.89
N ILE A 15 11.43 0.39 1.12
CA ILE A 15 11.82 -0.90 1.70
C ILE A 15 12.29 -1.93 0.66
N HIS A 16 12.09 -1.66 -0.63
CA HIS A 16 12.54 -2.54 -1.72
C HIS A 16 13.53 -1.81 -2.63
N PRO A 17 14.85 -2.06 -2.47
CA PRO A 17 15.77 -1.84 -3.56
C PRO A 17 15.49 -2.92 -4.61
N THR A 18 14.63 -2.62 -5.59
CA THR A 18 14.66 -3.40 -6.83
C THR A 18 16.04 -3.19 -7.44
N ALA A 19 16.63 -4.23 -8.05
CA ALA A 19 17.98 -4.17 -8.62
C ALA A 19 18.18 -2.99 -9.60
N ASP A 20 17.08 -2.41 -10.09
CA ASP A 20 17.02 -1.35 -11.10
C ASP A 20 16.34 -0.04 -10.60
N ALA A 21 16.12 0.13 -9.28
CA ALA A 21 15.39 1.29 -8.71
C ALA A 21 13.94 1.48 -9.23
N GLN A 22 13.34 0.41 -9.76
CA GLN A 22 11.95 0.31 -10.16
C GLN A 22 10.99 0.37 -8.95
N ALA A 23 9.83 0.98 -9.16
CA ALA A 23 8.74 1.00 -8.18
C ALA A 23 8.35 -0.43 -7.74
N SER A 24 7.70 -0.57 -6.58
CA SER A 24 7.14 -1.87 -6.16
C SER A 24 6.37 -2.54 -7.30
N GLN A 25 6.47 -3.87 -7.45
CA GLN A 25 5.86 -4.63 -8.55
C GLN A 25 4.34 -4.34 -8.69
N ILE A 26 3.68 -4.01 -7.57
CA ILE A 26 2.28 -3.57 -7.55
C ILE A 26 2.06 -2.22 -8.22
N VAL A 27 2.90 -1.22 -7.92
CA VAL A 27 2.82 0.12 -8.52
C VAL A 27 3.13 0.04 -10.02
N ALA A 28 4.17 -0.72 -10.39
CA ALA A 28 4.55 -0.90 -11.79
C ALA A 28 3.39 -1.53 -12.60
N SER A 29 2.79 -2.61 -12.10
CA SER A 29 1.68 -3.28 -12.78
C SER A 29 0.45 -2.39 -12.93
N HIS A 30 0.08 -1.65 -11.89
CA HIS A 30 -1.11 -0.79 -11.93
C HIS A 30 -0.89 0.52 -12.71
N SER A 31 0.36 0.94 -12.94
CA SER A 31 0.67 2.13 -13.74
C SER A 31 0.19 2.07 -15.19
N LEU A 32 -0.12 0.86 -15.68
CA LEU A 32 -0.74 0.64 -17.00
C LEU A 32 -2.17 1.20 -17.10
N ILE A 33 -2.85 1.43 -15.98
CA ILE A 33 -4.20 1.99 -15.91
C ILE A 33 -4.22 3.13 -14.87
N PRO A 34 -3.79 4.35 -15.22
CA PRO A 34 -3.51 5.42 -14.26
C PRO A 34 -4.69 5.80 -13.36
N ASP A 35 -5.91 5.83 -13.88
CA ASP A 35 -7.09 6.16 -13.07
C ASP A 35 -7.40 5.06 -12.05
N ALA A 36 -7.25 3.79 -12.45
CA ALA A 36 -7.39 2.67 -11.53
C ALA A 36 -6.29 2.68 -10.45
N LEU A 37 -5.05 3.00 -10.83
CA LEU A 37 -3.95 3.21 -9.90
C LEU A 37 -4.31 4.29 -8.87
N TYR A 38 -4.81 5.45 -9.33
CA TYR A 38 -5.23 6.55 -8.45
C TYR A 38 -6.21 6.06 -7.39
N HIS A 39 -7.29 5.38 -7.82
CA HIS A 39 -8.36 4.94 -6.92
C HIS A 39 -7.92 3.82 -5.97
N ALA A 40 -7.15 2.84 -6.46
CA ALA A 40 -6.65 1.74 -5.64
C ALA A 40 -5.76 2.26 -4.49
N PHE A 41 -4.87 3.19 -4.80
CA PHE A 41 -3.96 3.74 -3.80
C PHE A 41 -4.58 4.81 -2.91
N ALA A 42 -5.59 5.54 -3.36
CA ALA A 42 -6.43 6.38 -2.49
C ALA A 42 -7.19 5.53 -1.47
N THR A 43 -7.73 4.38 -1.90
CA THR A 43 -8.38 3.41 -1.02
C THR A 43 -7.40 2.88 0.02
N PHE A 44 -6.18 2.51 -0.39
CA PHE A 44 -5.13 2.09 0.54
C PHE A 44 -4.82 3.16 1.60
N GLY A 45 -4.62 4.42 1.19
CA GLY A 45 -4.38 5.53 2.13
C GLY A 45 -5.52 5.69 3.14
N ALA A 46 -6.76 5.68 2.67
CA ALA A 46 -7.94 5.78 3.55
C ALA A 46 -8.05 4.63 4.55
N LEU A 47 -7.76 3.39 4.13
CA LEU A 47 -7.77 2.22 5.02
C LEU A 47 -6.63 2.22 6.06
N MET A 48 -5.61 3.04 5.85
CA MET A 48 -4.41 3.11 6.69
C MET A 48 -4.33 4.40 7.52
N SER A 49 -5.37 5.24 7.45
CA SER A 49 -5.46 6.55 8.10
C SER A 49 -5.24 6.48 9.63
N PRO A 50 -4.41 7.35 10.22
CA PRO A 50 -4.19 7.40 11.67
C PRO A 50 -5.40 7.93 12.46
N GLU A 51 -6.40 8.51 11.78
CA GLU A 51 -7.65 9.00 12.37
C GLU A 51 -8.65 7.87 12.68
N LEU A 52 -8.44 6.67 12.13
CA LEU A 52 -9.23 5.49 12.47
C LEU A 52 -8.96 5.05 13.92
N PRO A 53 -9.92 4.40 14.61
CA PRO A 53 -9.75 3.89 15.97
C PRO A 53 -8.90 2.60 16.01
N LEU A 54 -7.81 2.56 15.24
CA LEU A 54 -6.92 1.42 15.06
C LEU A 54 -5.46 1.90 15.10
N THR A 55 -4.63 1.16 15.82
CA THR A 55 -3.18 1.34 15.79
C THR A 55 -2.59 0.84 14.48
N ARG A 56 -1.42 1.34 14.08
CA ARG A 56 -0.67 0.83 12.91
C ARG A 56 -0.50 -0.69 12.94
N ARG A 57 -0.18 -1.26 14.10
CA ARG A 57 -0.04 -2.72 14.25
C ARG A 57 -1.36 -3.47 14.02
N GLN A 58 -2.49 -2.89 14.39
CA GLN A 58 -3.80 -3.47 14.11
C GLN A 58 -4.14 -3.40 12.63
N HIS A 59 -3.85 -2.29 11.95
CA HIS A 59 -3.95 -2.22 10.49
C HIS A 59 -3.17 -3.37 9.84
N GLU A 60 -1.88 -3.54 10.17
CA GLU A 60 -1.04 -4.60 9.60
C GLU A 60 -1.52 -6.02 9.95
N MET A 61 -2.02 -6.21 11.18
CA MET A 61 -2.59 -7.49 11.60
C MET A 61 -3.80 -7.84 10.74
N ILE A 62 -4.70 -6.89 10.50
CA ILE A 62 -5.88 -7.09 9.64
C ILE A 62 -5.42 -7.45 8.22
N THR A 63 -4.51 -6.67 7.62
CA THR A 63 -4.00 -6.94 6.26
C THR A 63 -3.39 -8.34 6.17
N THR A 64 -2.58 -8.71 7.17
CA THR A 64 -1.92 -10.03 7.22
C THR A 64 -2.94 -11.16 7.31
N VAL A 65 -3.92 -11.06 8.21
CA VAL A 65 -4.97 -12.08 8.39
C VAL A 65 -5.81 -12.22 7.11
N VAL A 66 -6.22 -11.11 6.50
CA VAL A 66 -6.98 -11.13 5.24
C VAL A 66 -6.18 -11.75 4.11
N SER A 67 -4.90 -11.41 3.95
CA SER A 67 -4.03 -11.99 2.92
C SER A 67 -3.85 -13.50 3.11
N VAL A 68 -3.64 -13.95 4.35
CA VAL A 68 -3.52 -15.40 4.66
C VAL A 68 -4.81 -16.14 4.33
N ILE A 69 -5.97 -15.60 4.73
CA ILE A 69 -7.29 -16.20 4.43
C ILE A 69 -7.49 -16.33 2.92
N ASN A 70 -7.03 -15.34 2.14
CA ASN A 70 -7.14 -15.34 0.68
C ASN A 70 -5.97 -16.03 -0.04
N ARG A 71 -5.01 -16.61 0.69
CA ARG A 71 -3.79 -17.21 0.13
C ARG A 71 -3.03 -16.26 -0.80
N CYS A 72 -3.05 -14.97 -0.48
CA CYS A 72 -2.37 -13.95 -1.25
C CYS A 72 -0.86 -13.98 -0.94
N HIS A 73 -0.04 -14.24 -1.95
CA HIS A 73 1.42 -14.15 -1.90
C HIS A 73 1.87 -13.15 -2.95
N TYR A 74 2.63 -12.14 -2.51
CA TYR A 74 3.15 -11.05 -3.35
C TYR A 74 4.66 -11.20 -3.54
#